data_AF-A0AAW4D0X4-F1
#
_entry.id   AF-A0AAW4D0X4-F1
#
_cell.length_a   1.000
_cell.length_b   1.000
_cell.length_c   1.000
_cell.angle_alpha   90.00
_cell.angle_beta   90.00
_cell.angle_gamma   90.00
#
_symmetry.space_group_name_H-M   'P 1'
#
loop_
_entity.id
_entity.type
_entity.pdbx_description
1 polymer ?
#
loop_
_entity_poly.entity_id
_entity_poly.type
_entity_poly.pdbx_seq_one_letter_code
_entity_poly.pdbx_strand_id
1 'polypeptide(L)'
;MNTTRLILPLLASLAGVATAHAENLDQTEALTRIGQVLTCKRVVSPEQFDALVTAAKGQATVQASELSDAEYSLAQPVEVYGQPITQLTAHAASDGEGDFNEFSGMFKGQRVEDIAKLSGIGKDDLGHYTQEVGNHDVSLRGESGSTYVACTQDKRPAQ
;
A
#
# COMPACT_ATOMS: atom_id res chain seq x y z
N MET A 1 -54.74 -25.05 -26.11
CA MET A 1 -54.36 -23.89 -25.26
C MET A 1 -53.66 -24.40 -24.03
N ASN A 2 -52.46 -23.87 -23.80
CA ASN A 2 -51.46 -24.29 -22.80
C ASN A 2 -51.93 -24.06 -21.35
N THR A 3 -51.45 -24.90 -20.42
CA THR A 3 -50.97 -24.37 -19.13
C THR A 3 -49.89 -25.28 -18.57
N THR A 4 -48.69 -24.72 -18.57
CA THR A 4 -47.40 -25.33 -18.26
C THR A 4 -47.22 -25.43 -16.74
N ARG A 5 -46.74 -26.59 -16.27
CA ARG A 5 -46.23 -26.78 -14.91
C ARG A 5 -44.97 -25.94 -14.72
N LEU A 6 -44.84 -25.22 -13.60
CA LEU A 6 -43.58 -24.63 -13.17
C LEU A 6 -43.27 -25.12 -11.75
N ILE A 7 -42.22 -25.92 -11.67
CA ILE A 7 -41.60 -26.49 -10.47
C ILE A 7 -40.59 -25.45 -9.97
N LEU A 8 -40.67 -25.08 -8.69
CA LEU A 8 -39.68 -24.24 -8.00
C LEU A 8 -38.35 -25.01 -7.88
N PRO A 9 -37.20 -24.44 -8.27
CA PRO A 9 -35.91 -24.93 -7.81
C PRO A 9 -35.49 -24.19 -6.54
N LEU A 10 -35.22 -24.95 -5.47
CA LEU A 10 -34.45 -24.52 -4.30
C LEU A 10 -33.05 -24.09 -4.78
N LEU A 11 -32.71 -22.81 -4.63
CA LEU A 11 -31.33 -22.34 -4.73
C LEU A 11 -30.69 -22.48 -3.35
N ALA A 12 -29.89 -23.53 -3.19
CA ALA A 12 -29.00 -23.71 -2.04
C ALA A 12 -27.88 -22.65 -2.11
N SER A 13 -27.90 -21.71 -1.16
CA SER A 13 -26.83 -20.74 -0.97
C SER A 13 -25.59 -21.44 -0.42
N LEU A 14 -24.60 -21.70 -1.27
CA LEU A 14 -23.24 -22.02 -0.83
C LEU A 14 -22.61 -20.75 -0.26
N ALA A 15 -22.73 -20.55 1.05
CA ALA A 15 -21.87 -19.64 1.79
C ALA A 15 -20.46 -20.26 1.83
N GLY A 16 -19.65 -19.93 0.84
CA GLY A 16 -18.21 -20.20 0.87
C GLY A 16 -17.60 -19.37 1.99
N VAL A 17 -17.31 -19.99 3.12
CA VAL A 17 -16.45 -19.42 4.16
C VAL A 17 -15.05 -19.35 3.54
N ALA A 18 -14.65 -18.16 3.10
CA ALA A 18 -13.27 -17.90 2.72
C ALA A 18 -12.42 -18.02 3.99
N THR A 19 -11.86 -19.20 4.21
CA THR A 19 -10.79 -19.37 5.17
C THR A 19 -9.62 -18.51 4.68
N ALA A 20 -9.32 -17.44 5.41
CA ALA A 20 -8.08 -16.68 5.25
C ALA A 20 -6.93 -17.63 5.60
N HIS A 21 -6.50 -18.42 4.61
CA HIS A 21 -5.22 -19.11 4.68
C HIS A 21 -4.18 -18.00 4.69
N ALA A 22 -3.37 -17.94 5.76
CA ALA A 22 -2.11 -17.22 5.71
C ALA A 22 -1.34 -17.80 4.51
N GLU A 23 -1.34 -17.10 3.38
CA GLU A 23 -0.47 -17.43 2.26
C GLU A 23 0.94 -17.50 2.85
N ASN A 24 1.58 -18.66 2.75
CA ASN A 24 2.96 -18.83 3.19
C ASN A 24 3.84 -18.16 2.14
N LEU A 25 3.88 -16.83 2.22
CA LEU A 25 4.60 -15.94 1.32
C LEU A 25 6.09 -16.12 1.51
N ASP A 26 6.81 -16.41 0.43
CA ASP A 26 8.25 -16.36 0.48
C ASP A 26 8.73 -14.90 0.67
N GLN A 27 9.92 -14.74 1.23
CA GLN A 27 10.48 -13.43 1.58
C GLN A 27 10.63 -12.51 0.36
N THR A 28 11.00 -13.06 -0.80
CA THR A 28 11.22 -12.29 -2.04
C THR A 28 9.89 -11.79 -2.60
N GLU A 29 8.86 -12.62 -2.57
CA GLU A 29 7.51 -12.25 -2.96
C GLU A 29 6.96 -11.18 -2.01
N ALA A 30 7.18 -11.32 -0.69
CA ALA A 30 6.78 -10.32 0.29
C ALA A 30 7.44 -8.95 0.02
N LEU A 31 8.75 -8.92 -0.21
CA LEU A 31 9.48 -7.69 -0.60
C LEU A 31 8.92 -7.09 -1.90
N THR A 32 8.62 -7.93 -2.89
CA THR A 32 8.02 -7.47 -4.16
C THR A 32 6.64 -6.85 -3.93
N ARG A 33 5.80 -7.47 -3.10
CA ARG A 33 4.46 -6.97 -2.76
C ARG A 33 4.54 -5.67 -1.95
N ILE A 34 5.51 -5.52 -1.04
CA ILE A 34 5.77 -4.25 -0.35
C ILE A 34 6.09 -3.14 -1.36
N GLY A 35 6.97 -3.39 -2.34
CA GLY A 35 7.29 -2.40 -3.38
C GLY A 35 6.08 -2.00 -4.22
N GLN A 36 5.16 -2.94 -4.47
CA GLN A 36 3.89 -2.64 -5.13
C GLN A 36 2.98 -1.77 -4.27
N VAL A 37 2.92 -2.01 -2.95
CA VAL A 37 2.16 -1.17 -2.01
C VAL A 37 2.70 0.26 -1.99
N LEU A 38 4.01 0.42 -1.84
CA LEU A 38 4.68 1.74 -1.83
C LEU A 38 4.47 2.54 -3.12
N THR A 39 4.11 1.88 -4.22
CA THR A 39 3.88 2.50 -5.54
C THR A 39 2.42 2.47 -5.98
N CYS A 40 1.49 2.22 -5.03
CA CYS A 40 0.04 2.14 -5.28
C CYS A 40 -0.40 1.10 -6.32
N LYS A 41 0.45 0.11 -6.63
CA LYS A 41 0.11 -1.01 -7.53
C LYS A 41 -0.60 -2.14 -6.81
N ARG A 42 -0.68 -2.09 -5.48
CA ARG A 42 -1.37 -3.05 -4.62
C ARG A 42 -1.99 -2.32 -3.43
N VAL A 43 -3.29 -2.52 -3.24
CA VAL A 43 -4.06 -2.00 -2.11
C VAL A 43 -4.02 -3.02 -0.97
N VAL A 44 -3.79 -2.55 0.25
CA VAL A 44 -3.72 -3.38 1.45
C VAL A 44 -4.27 -2.61 2.66
N SER A 45 -4.84 -3.33 3.62
CA SER A 45 -5.07 -2.77 4.96
C SER A 45 -3.75 -2.66 5.73
N PRO A 46 -3.69 -1.87 6.83
CA PRO A 46 -2.53 -1.85 7.72
C PRO A 46 -2.12 -3.23 8.23
N GLU A 47 -3.08 -4.10 8.59
CA GLU A 47 -2.79 -5.47 9.05
C GLU A 47 -2.21 -6.34 7.94
N GLN A 48 -2.67 -6.16 6.70
CA GLN A 48 -2.10 -6.86 5.54
C GLN A 48 -0.68 -6.37 5.23
N PHE A 49 -0.40 -5.08 5.42
CA PHE A 49 0.95 -4.54 5.29
C PHE A 49 1.89 -5.08 6.38
N ASP A 50 1.44 -5.14 7.63
CA ASP A 50 2.18 -5.76 8.74
C ASP A 50 2.52 -7.24 8.46
N ALA A 51 1.55 -7.99 7.91
CA ALA A 51 1.77 -9.37 7.49
C ALA A 51 2.82 -9.49 6.37
N LEU A 52 2.84 -8.56 5.40
CA LEU A 52 3.88 -8.51 4.36
C LEU A 52 5.25 -8.20 4.95
N VAL A 53 5.35 -7.23 5.88
CA VAL A 53 6.60 -6.93 6.57
C VAL A 53 7.11 -8.13 7.35
N THR A 54 6.22 -8.82 8.06
CA THR A 54 6.55 -10.06 8.81
C THR A 54 7.06 -11.16 7.87
N ALA A 55 6.37 -11.39 6.73
CA ALA A 55 6.81 -12.36 5.72
C ALA A 55 8.17 -11.96 5.09
N ALA A 56 8.44 -10.66 4.95
CA ALA A 56 9.71 -10.12 4.51
C ALA A 56 10.84 -10.23 5.56
N LYS A 57 10.55 -10.80 6.75
CA LYS A 57 11.43 -10.84 7.94
C LYS A 57 11.83 -9.45 8.44
N GLY A 58 10.97 -8.47 8.23
CA GLY A 58 11.08 -7.15 8.85
C GLY A 58 10.72 -7.17 10.33
N GLN A 59 10.97 -6.05 11.00
CA GLN A 59 10.68 -5.85 12.41
C GLN A 59 10.01 -4.51 12.61
N ALA A 60 8.92 -4.48 13.36
CA ALA A 60 8.33 -3.24 13.84
C ALA A 60 9.29 -2.55 14.83
N THR A 61 9.64 -1.30 14.55
CA THR A 61 10.42 -0.44 15.44
C THR A 61 9.52 0.44 16.30
N VAL A 62 8.33 0.76 15.80
CA VAL A 62 7.25 1.44 16.53
C VAL A 62 5.94 0.74 16.18
N GLN A 63 5.11 0.48 17.19
CA GLN A 63 3.78 -0.07 17.01
C GLN A 63 2.78 1.06 16.80
N ALA A 64 1.82 0.89 15.90
CA ALA A 64 0.77 1.88 15.68
C ALA A 64 -0.05 2.13 16.95
N SER A 65 -0.42 3.38 17.18
CA SER A 65 -1.34 3.82 18.22
C SER A 65 -2.03 5.12 17.79
N GLU A 66 -2.99 5.60 18.59
CA GLU A 66 -3.60 6.92 18.38
C GLU A 66 -2.60 8.09 18.33
N LEU A 67 -1.38 7.88 18.84
CA LEU A 67 -0.35 8.91 18.94
C LEU A 67 0.88 8.63 18.06
N SER A 68 0.90 7.50 17.35
CA SER A 68 2.08 7.06 16.60
C SER A 68 1.75 6.19 15.42
N ASP A 69 2.49 6.41 14.34
CA ASP A 69 2.47 5.54 13.17
C ASP A 69 3.13 4.20 13.48
N ALA A 70 2.81 3.18 12.70
CA ALA A 70 3.62 1.97 12.69
C ALA A 70 4.90 2.23 11.88
N GLU A 71 6.05 1.92 12.46
CA GLU A 71 7.34 2.01 11.79
C GLU A 71 7.99 0.64 11.72
N TYR A 72 8.67 0.36 10.61
CA TYR A 72 9.31 -0.92 10.35
C TYR A 72 10.71 -0.77 9.82
N SER A 73 11.55 -1.75 10.14
CA SER A 73 12.87 -1.94 9.57
C SER A 73 12.96 -3.28 8.82
N LEU A 74 13.59 -3.27 7.65
CA LEU A 74 13.87 -4.46 6.86
C LEU A 74 15.37 -4.77 6.87
N ALA A 75 15.73 -6.03 7.12
CA ALA A 75 17.12 -6.49 6.99
C ALA A 75 17.56 -6.64 5.53
N GLN A 76 16.65 -7.04 4.64
CA GLN A 76 16.84 -7.02 3.19
C GLN A 76 16.02 -5.87 2.60
N PRO A 77 16.62 -5.01 1.76
CA PRO A 77 15.90 -3.87 1.22
C PRO A 77 14.80 -4.30 0.25
N VAL A 78 13.73 -3.49 0.19
CA VAL A 78 12.82 -3.50 -0.95
C VAL A 78 13.35 -2.53 -2.00
N GLU A 79 13.37 -2.96 -3.26
CA GLU A 79 13.79 -2.13 -4.39
C GLU A 79 12.59 -1.35 -4.95
N VAL A 80 12.67 -0.02 -4.91
CA VAL A 80 11.66 0.89 -5.46
C VAL A 80 12.35 1.91 -6.36
N TYR A 81 11.90 2.01 -7.61
CA TYR A 81 12.55 2.84 -8.65
C TYR A 81 14.06 2.55 -8.83
N GLY A 82 14.45 1.29 -8.57
CA GLY A 82 15.85 0.83 -8.61
C GLY A 82 16.71 1.36 -7.46
N GLN A 83 16.10 1.82 -6.37
CA GLN A 83 16.78 2.26 -5.16
C GLN A 83 16.32 1.43 -3.94
N PRO A 84 17.24 1.12 -3.02
CA PRO A 84 16.92 0.31 -1.84
C PRO A 84 16.22 1.13 -0.77
N ILE A 85 15.18 0.55 -0.16
CA ILE A 85 14.48 1.07 1.02
C ILE A 85 14.52 0.01 2.12
N THR A 86 14.87 0.41 3.34
CA THR A 86 14.86 -0.46 4.53
C THR A 86 14.01 0.06 5.67
N GLN A 87 13.49 1.30 5.57
CA GLN A 87 12.62 1.89 6.57
C GLN A 87 11.26 2.16 5.94
N LEU A 88 10.21 1.68 6.59
CA LEU A 88 8.84 1.76 6.14
C LEU A 88 7.97 2.35 7.25
N THR A 89 6.91 3.03 6.86
CA THR A 89 5.89 3.53 7.79
C THR A 89 4.51 3.19 7.25
N ALA A 90 3.58 2.87 8.15
CA ALA A 90 2.16 2.76 7.86
C ALA A 90 1.40 3.71 8.78
N HIS A 91 0.61 4.58 8.17
CA HIS A 91 -0.16 5.63 8.84
C HIS A 91 -1.64 5.50 8.43
N ALA A 92 -2.51 5.42 9.42
CA ALA A 92 -3.95 5.58 9.22
C ALA A 92 -4.29 7.04 9.46
N ALA A 93 -4.92 7.68 8.48
CA ALA A 93 -5.28 9.10 8.53
C ALA A 93 -6.72 9.33 8.08
N SER A 94 -7.16 10.57 8.28
CA SER A 94 -8.46 11.06 7.85
C SER A 94 -8.32 12.52 7.44
N ASP A 95 -9.01 12.92 6.38
CA ASP A 95 -9.14 14.32 5.98
C ASP A 95 -10.62 14.68 5.70
N GLY A 96 -10.86 15.85 5.08
CA GLY A 96 -12.20 16.30 4.76
C GLY A 96 -12.95 15.45 3.73
N GLU A 97 -12.25 14.55 3.03
CA GLU A 97 -12.77 13.67 1.98
C GLU A 97 -12.98 12.23 2.49
N GLY A 98 -12.32 11.84 3.58
CA GLY A 98 -12.55 10.58 4.27
C GLY A 98 -11.31 9.99 4.91
N ASP A 99 -11.45 8.75 5.36
CA ASP A 99 -10.36 7.97 5.95
C ASP A 99 -9.49 7.35 4.85
N PHE A 100 -8.18 7.34 5.07
CA PHE A 100 -7.22 6.74 4.14
C PHE A 100 -6.06 6.07 4.88
N ASN A 101 -5.42 5.13 4.20
CA ASN A 101 -4.17 4.53 4.65
C ASN A 101 -3.01 5.06 3.81
N GLU A 102 -1.95 5.48 4.46
CA GLU A 102 -0.70 5.85 3.83
C GLU A 102 0.39 4.84 4.18
N PHE A 103 1.05 4.31 3.14
CA PHE A 103 2.21 3.44 3.27
C PHE A 103 3.41 4.12 2.63
N SER A 104 4.47 4.31 3.39
CA SER A 104 5.64 5.05 2.93
C SER A 104 6.94 4.30 3.16
N GLY A 105 7.96 4.70 2.39
CA GLY A 105 9.31 4.15 2.46
C GLY A 105 10.35 5.24 2.23
N MET A 106 11.47 5.16 2.94
CA MET A 106 12.50 6.20 2.95
C MET A 106 13.72 5.84 2.09
N PHE A 107 14.02 6.69 1.11
CA PHE A 107 15.30 6.77 0.43
C PHE A 107 16.28 7.64 1.23
N LYS A 108 17.05 6.99 2.10
CA LYS A 108 18.01 7.66 3.00
C LYS A 108 19.05 8.46 2.22
N GLY A 109 19.17 9.76 2.52
CA GLY A 109 20.20 10.61 1.93
C GLY A 109 19.99 10.94 0.44
N GLN A 110 18.86 10.55 -0.15
CA GLN A 110 18.55 10.85 -1.55
C GLN A 110 17.68 12.09 -1.67
N ARG A 111 17.96 12.90 -2.69
CA ARG A 111 17.18 14.09 -2.99
C ARG A 111 15.92 13.74 -3.77
N VAL A 112 14.86 14.50 -3.52
CA VAL A 112 13.56 14.25 -4.15
C VAL A 112 13.62 14.39 -5.67
N GLU A 113 14.45 15.32 -6.18
CA GLU A 113 14.61 15.50 -7.63
C GLU A 113 15.25 14.29 -8.32
N ASP A 114 16.18 13.60 -7.65
CA ASP A 114 16.86 12.43 -8.20
C ASP A 114 15.90 11.24 -8.25
N ILE A 115 15.12 11.01 -7.18
CA ILE A 115 14.07 9.98 -7.15
C ILE A 115 12.94 10.29 -8.14
N ALA A 116 12.53 11.56 -8.27
CA ALA A 116 11.53 11.98 -9.25
C ALA A 116 11.97 11.66 -10.68
N LYS A 117 13.25 11.91 -11.00
CA LYS A 117 13.83 11.53 -12.30
C LYS A 117 13.83 10.01 -12.53
N LEU A 118 14.16 9.22 -11.52
CA LEU A 118 14.17 7.75 -11.62
C LEU A 118 12.77 7.14 -11.75
N SER A 119 11.81 7.69 -11.02
CA SER A 119 10.41 7.24 -11.03
C SER A 119 9.61 7.73 -12.24
N GLY A 120 10.01 8.88 -12.83
CA GLY A 120 9.24 9.57 -13.86
C GLY A 120 8.08 10.42 -13.31
N ILE A 121 7.93 10.52 -11.98
CA ILE A 121 6.90 11.34 -11.35
C ILE A 121 7.25 12.82 -11.52
N GLY A 122 6.42 13.52 -12.29
CA GLY A 122 6.51 14.98 -12.48
C GLY A 122 5.90 15.76 -11.32
N LYS A 123 6.06 17.08 -11.35
CA LYS A 123 5.33 17.96 -10.45
C LYS A 123 3.90 18.18 -10.97
N ASP A 124 2.95 18.24 -10.05
CA ASP A 124 1.61 18.75 -10.31
C ASP A 124 1.60 20.29 -10.45
N ASP A 125 0.42 20.86 -10.67
CA ASP A 125 0.23 22.30 -10.84
C ASP A 125 0.55 23.11 -9.55
N LEU A 126 0.62 22.44 -8.40
CA LEU A 126 1.01 23.02 -7.10
C LEU A 126 2.51 22.86 -6.82
N GLY A 127 3.25 22.20 -7.71
CA GLY A 127 4.68 21.98 -7.57
C GLY A 127 5.06 20.76 -6.72
N HIS A 128 4.11 19.90 -6.36
CA HIS A 128 4.36 18.66 -5.61
C HIS A 128 4.62 17.50 -6.55
N TYR A 129 5.56 16.62 -6.19
CA TYR A 129 5.79 15.38 -6.93
C TYR A 129 4.72 14.36 -6.58
N THR A 130 3.57 14.44 -7.24
CA THR A 130 2.42 13.57 -7.00
C THR A 130 1.90 13.03 -8.33
N GLN A 131 1.51 11.77 -8.34
CA GLN A 131 0.88 11.13 -9.48
C GLN A 131 -0.30 10.26 -9.02
N GLU A 132 -1.42 10.38 -9.72
CA GLU A 132 -2.57 9.50 -9.50
C GLU A 132 -2.31 8.09 -10.07
N VAL A 133 -2.68 7.08 -9.29
CA VAL A 133 -2.67 5.67 -9.69
C VAL A 133 -4.06 5.11 -9.37
N GLY A 134 -5.00 5.28 -10.29
CA GLY A 134 -6.42 5.00 -10.03
C GLY A 134 -6.99 5.92 -8.94
N ASN A 135 -7.61 5.33 -7.93
CA ASN A 135 -8.17 6.00 -6.75
C ASN A 135 -7.12 6.27 -5.64
N HIS A 136 -5.83 6.17 -5.97
CA HIS A 136 -4.71 6.37 -5.04
C HIS A 136 -3.78 7.47 -5.55
N ASP A 137 -2.97 8.01 -4.65
CA ASP A 137 -1.90 8.96 -4.99
C ASP A 137 -0.56 8.37 -4.56
N VAL A 138 0.40 8.32 -5.48
CA VAL A 138 1.81 8.14 -5.14
C VAL A 138 2.48 9.52 -5.09
N SER A 139 3.19 9.81 -4.00
CA SER A 139 3.87 11.09 -3.80
C SER A 139 5.33 10.89 -3.42
N LEU A 140 6.17 11.86 -3.80
CA LEU A 140 7.56 11.96 -3.37
C LEU A 140 7.75 13.23 -2.53
N ARG A 141 8.24 13.06 -1.30
CA ARG A 141 8.41 14.16 -0.34
C ARG A 141 9.85 14.20 0.16
N GLY A 142 10.51 15.35 0.02
CA GLY A 142 11.83 15.56 0.60
C GLY A 142 11.70 16.08 2.03
N GLU A 143 12.33 15.42 2.99
CA GLU A 143 12.34 15.83 4.40
C GLU A 143 13.66 15.44 5.07
N SER A 144 14.25 16.36 5.84
CA SER A 144 15.44 16.12 6.66
C SER A 144 16.59 15.42 5.92
N GLY A 145 16.81 15.78 4.65
CA GLY A 145 17.86 15.22 3.80
C GLY A 145 17.59 13.81 3.26
N SER A 146 16.38 13.29 3.41
CA SER A 146 15.92 12.05 2.78
C SER A 146 14.70 12.31 1.89
N THR A 147 14.35 11.32 1.07
CA THR A 147 13.12 11.34 0.27
C THR A 147 12.22 10.20 0.68
N TYR A 148 10.93 10.46 0.81
CA TYR A 148 9.91 9.46 1.07
C TYR A 148 9.11 9.23 -0.20
N VAL A 149 8.90 7.97 -0.57
CA VAL A 149 7.80 7.58 -1.45
C VAL A 149 6.64 7.19 -0.55
N ALA A 150 5.45 7.70 -0.84
CA ALA A 150 4.25 7.41 -0.06
C ALA A 150 3.08 7.13 -0.99
N CYS A 151 2.40 6.01 -0.75
CA CYS A 151 1.14 5.68 -1.39
C CYS A 151 -0.01 5.96 -0.43
N THR A 152 -0.87 6.90 -0.80
CA THR A 152 -2.12 7.20 -0.11
C THR A 152 -3.26 6.43 -0.81
N GLN A 153 -3.82 5.43 -0.12
CA GLN A 153 -4.84 4.54 -0.67
C GLN A 153 -6.26 5.07 -0.41
N ASP A 154 -7.18 4.79 -1.32
CA ASP A 154 -8.60 5.17 -1.27
C ASP A 154 -8.93 6.64 -1.02
N LYS A 155 -8.03 7.57 -1.40
CA LYS A 155 -8.23 9.02 -1.26
C LYS A 155 -9.46 9.56 -2.01
N ARG A 156 -9.93 8.84 -3.03
CA ARG A 156 -11.11 9.19 -3.81
C ARG A 156 -12.08 8.00 -3.83
N PRO A 157 -13.40 8.20 -3.64
CA PRO A 157 -14.38 7.15 -3.84
C PRO A 157 -14.24 6.56 -5.25
N ALA A 158 -14.30 5.23 -5.38
CA ALA A 158 -14.30 4.58 -6.69
C ALA A 158 -15.45 5.14 -7.55
N GLN A 159 -15.12 5.66 -8.74
CA GLN A 159 -16.09 6.18 -9.71
C GLN A 159 -16.82 5.04 -10.43
#